data_AF-A0AAD6VAP0-F1
#
_entry.id   AF-A0AAD6VAP0-F1
#
_cell.length_a   1.000
_cell.length_b   1.000
_cell.length_c   1.000
_cell.angle_alpha   90.00
_cell.angle_beta   90.00
_cell.angle_gamma   90.00
#
_symmetry.space_group_name_H-M   'P 1'
#
loop_
_entity.id
_entity.type
_entity.pdbx_description
1 polymer ?
#
loop_
_entity_poly.entity_id
_entity_poly.type
_entity_poly.pdbx_seq_one_letter_code
_entity_poly.pdbx_strand_id
1 'polypeptide(L)'
;APKRLARGGRPAGSTNFTDFDTDLALDVVEEVLPIGGLAWTKVESRFNALARKNNRPERTAKSLENKFKTLVKTKKPTGDAKRPPRVRRAQEIEDQISEKAGTRELCDEGDTDGHSSDASVTIVNPPAQAPVLTAVARRATSPALRAKPRARVNAPELVSKLTQSFGPEAQRARDEDRSQRSFQTAQFFAINQQLQHAQSTNENLRGQLMTMQERLHTAERARDIAELKLEHHGLPTKSHRTHFQGYADFPRVDGKVRCETRYPDGGACTYWISDPSGDES
;
A
#
# COMPACT_ATOMS: atom_id res chain seq x y z
N ALA A 1 -4.35 54.00 -1.76
CA ALA A 1 -4.99 52.81 -2.35
C ALA A 1 -3.93 51.76 -2.69
N PRO A 2 -4.04 50.50 -2.23
CA PRO A 2 -3.04 49.48 -2.56
C PRO A 2 -3.18 49.03 -4.01
N LYS A 3 -2.06 49.08 -4.76
CA LYS A 3 -1.96 48.63 -6.15
C LYS A 3 -2.16 47.11 -6.21
N ARG A 4 -3.10 46.64 -7.05
CA ARG A 4 -3.29 45.20 -7.31
C ARG A 4 -2.04 44.67 -8.02
N LEU A 5 -1.38 43.68 -7.41
CA LEU A 5 -0.29 42.94 -8.04
C LEU A 5 -0.82 42.27 -9.32
N ALA A 6 -0.19 42.57 -10.45
CA ALA A 6 -0.48 41.93 -11.72
C ALA A 6 -0.31 40.42 -11.56
N ARG A 7 -1.31 39.65 -12.02
CA ARG A 7 -1.23 38.17 -12.02
C ARG A 7 -0.02 37.78 -12.86
N GLY A 8 1.01 37.26 -12.21
CA GLY A 8 2.27 36.87 -12.84
C GLY A 8 2.02 35.95 -14.02
N GLY A 9 2.72 36.21 -15.13
CA GLY A 9 2.75 35.34 -16.29
C GLY A 9 3.32 33.95 -15.95
N ARG A 10 3.35 33.06 -16.95
CA ARG A 10 3.96 31.74 -16.78
C ARG A 10 5.40 31.91 -16.25
N PRO A 11 5.82 31.12 -15.25
CA PRO A 11 7.19 31.19 -14.75
C PRO A 11 8.17 30.96 -15.91
N ALA A 12 9.21 31.76 -15.95
CA ALA A 12 10.32 31.61 -16.89
C ALA A 12 10.90 30.19 -16.73
N GLY A 13 10.98 29.43 -17.82
CA GLY A 13 11.42 28.03 -17.81
C GLY A 13 10.32 26.98 -18.05
N SER A 14 9.05 27.38 -18.20
CA SER A 14 7.99 26.45 -18.62
C SER A 14 8.05 26.12 -20.12
N THR A 15 9.09 25.41 -20.54
CA THR A 15 9.20 24.87 -21.90
C THR A 15 8.08 23.84 -22.12
N ASN A 16 7.43 23.84 -23.28
CA ASN A 16 6.44 22.81 -23.61
C ASN A 16 7.14 21.43 -23.72
N PHE A 17 6.39 20.35 -23.53
CA PHE A 17 6.90 19.01 -23.84
C PHE A 17 7.05 18.91 -25.35
N THR A 18 8.27 18.64 -25.81
CA THR A 18 8.48 18.28 -27.20
C THR A 18 8.04 16.84 -27.43
N ASP A 19 7.88 16.48 -28.70
CA ASP A 19 7.58 15.11 -29.12
C ASP A 19 8.68 14.15 -28.64
N PHE A 20 9.94 14.53 -28.78
CA PHE A 20 11.05 13.74 -28.25
C PHE A 20 10.97 13.55 -26.73
N ASP A 21 10.70 14.62 -25.96
CA ASP A 21 10.57 14.53 -24.51
C ASP A 21 9.39 13.63 -24.10
N THR A 22 8.34 13.60 -24.93
CA THR A 22 7.16 12.78 -24.69
C THR A 22 7.46 11.30 -24.92
N ASP A 23 8.20 10.95 -25.97
CA ASP A 23 8.61 9.56 -26.20
C ASP A 23 9.57 9.09 -25.11
N LEU A 24 10.56 9.92 -24.76
CA LEU A 24 11.50 9.62 -23.69
C LEU A 24 10.79 9.41 -22.34
N ALA A 25 9.77 10.22 -22.05
CA ALA A 25 8.97 10.05 -20.85
C ALA A 25 8.18 8.74 -20.88
N LEU A 26 7.63 8.34 -22.02
CA LEU A 26 6.92 7.06 -22.16
C LEU A 26 7.89 5.88 -22.00
N ASP A 27 9.10 5.94 -22.56
CA ASP A 27 10.13 4.91 -22.40
C ASP A 27 10.47 4.68 -20.91
N VAL A 28 10.69 5.77 -20.17
CA VAL A 28 11.04 5.68 -18.74
C VAL A 28 9.84 5.19 -17.89
N VAL A 29 8.61 5.59 -18.23
CA VAL A 29 7.42 5.15 -17.51
C VAL A 29 7.14 3.66 -17.78
N GLU A 30 7.37 3.19 -19.00
CA GLU A 30 7.27 1.77 -19.37
C GLU A 30 8.30 0.92 -18.63
N GLU A 31 9.53 1.40 -18.45
CA GLU A 31 10.58 0.69 -17.69
C GLU A 31 10.23 0.60 -16.19
N VAL A 32 9.75 1.69 -15.59
CA VAL A 32 9.52 1.77 -14.14
C VAL A 32 8.17 1.18 -13.72
N LEU A 33 7.14 1.33 -14.57
CA LEU A 33 5.72 1.08 -14.26
C LEU A 33 5.33 1.65 -12.90
N PRO A 34 5.21 2.99 -12.79
CA PRO A 34 5.14 3.67 -11.51
C PRO A 34 3.82 3.43 -10.78
N ILE A 35 3.92 2.84 -9.58
CA ILE A 35 2.81 2.69 -8.65
C ILE A 35 3.00 3.71 -7.52
N GLY A 36 2.15 4.74 -7.49
CA GLY A 36 2.17 5.78 -6.46
C GLY A 36 3.34 6.78 -6.56
N GLY A 37 3.36 7.76 -5.64
CA GLY A 37 4.25 8.93 -5.72
C GLY A 37 5.75 8.63 -5.65
N LEU A 38 6.17 7.64 -4.87
CA LEU A 38 7.58 7.25 -4.75
C LEU A 38 8.15 6.71 -6.07
N ALA A 39 7.33 6.00 -6.85
CA ALA A 39 7.76 5.48 -8.13
C ALA A 39 7.90 6.59 -9.19
N TRP A 40 7.08 7.66 -9.10
CA TRP A 40 7.24 8.85 -9.95
C TRP A 40 8.54 9.61 -9.69
N THR A 41 9.08 9.59 -8.46
CA THR A 41 10.41 10.14 -8.18
C THR A 41 11.52 9.33 -8.87
N LYS A 42 11.36 8.00 -9.00
CA LYS A 42 12.29 7.17 -9.78
C LYS A 42 12.23 7.50 -11.28
N VAL A 43 11.01 7.72 -11.81
CA VAL A 43 10.80 8.19 -13.18
C VAL A 43 11.48 9.54 -13.40
N GLU A 44 11.33 10.49 -12.47
CA GLU A 44 12.00 11.80 -12.53
C GLU A 44 13.52 11.67 -12.59
N SER A 45 14.11 10.87 -11.69
CA SER A 45 15.56 10.69 -11.65
C SER A 45 16.11 10.12 -12.97
N ARG A 46 15.45 9.09 -13.51
CA ARG A 46 15.81 8.46 -14.80
C ARG A 46 15.62 9.43 -15.97
N PHE A 47 14.48 10.11 -16.03
CA PHE A 47 14.19 11.08 -17.07
C PHE A 47 15.20 12.22 -17.07
N ASN A 48 15.52 12.80 -15.90
CA ASN A 48 16.46 13.91 -15.80
C ASN A 48 17.89 13.49 -16.18
N ALA A 49 18.30 12.25 -15.85
CA ALA A 49 19.59 11.71 -16.30
C ALA A 49 19.68 11.65 -17.84
N LEU A 50 18.62 11.18 -18.51
CA LEU A 50 18.55 11.10 -19.97
C LEU A 50 18.37 12.49 -20.61
N ALA A 51 17.62 13.39 -19.97
CA ALA A 51 17.41 14.75 -20.42
C ALA A 51 18.73 15.53 -20.43
N ARG A 52 19.55 15.41 -19.38
CA ARG A 52 20.89 16.03 -19.32
C ARG A 52 21.81 15.52 -20.42
N LYS A 53 21.80 14.22 -20.71
CA LYS A 53 22.56 13.63 -21.82
C LYS A 53 22.15 14.21 -23.18
N ASN A 54 20.87 14.53 -23.33
CA ASN A 54 20.29 15.05 -24.57
C ASN A 54 20.17 16.59 -24.59
N ASN A 55 20.79 17.32 -23.65
CA ASN A 55 20.72 18.77 -23.51
C ASN A 55 19.28 19.32 -23.42
N ARG A 56 18.40 18.59 -22.73
CA ARG A 56 16.99 18.94 -22.50
C ARG A 56 16.76 19.46 -21.08
N PRO A 57 15.71 20.28 -20.86
CA PRO A 57 15.40 20.80 -19.54
C PRO A 57 14.91 19.69 -18.61
N GLU A 58 15.39 19.73 -17.36
CA GLU A 58 14.93 18.85 -16.29
C GLU A 58 13.45 19.09 -15.94
N ARG A 59 12.76 18.04 -15.53
CA ARG A 59 11.32 18.08 -15.20
C ARG A 59 11.07 17.43 -13.85
N THR A 60 10.14 18.01 -13.10
CA THR A 60 9.67 17.46 -11.82
C THR A 60 8.78 16.23 -12.03
N ALA A 61 8.77 15.29 -11.09
CA ALA A 61 7.89 14.11 -11.09
C ALA A 61 6.42 14.46 -11.41
N LYS A 62 5.87 15.49 -10.77
CA LYS A 62 4.49 15.94 -11.01
C LYS A 62 4.23 16.40 -12.44
N SER A 63 5.23 16.98 -13.11
CA SER A 63 5.12 17.41 -14.51
C SER A 63 5.05 16.20 -15.45
N LEU A 64 5.84 15.17 -15.18
CA LEU A 64 5.88 13.92 -15.95
C LEU A 64 4.58 13.14 -15.74
N GLU A 65 4.14 12.98 -14.49
CA GLU A 65 2.88 12.34 -14.13
C GLU A 65 1.68 13.02 -14.79
N ASN A 66 1.60 14.35 -14.71
CA ASN A 66 0.51 15.09 -15.33
C ASN A 66 0.50 14.95 -16.86
N LYS A 67 1.67 14.95 -17.50
CA LYS A 67 1.79 14.75 -18.94
C LYS A 67 1.32 13.36 -19.34
N PHE A 68 1.76 12.32 -18.62
CA PHE A 68 1.34 10.94 -18.84
C PHE A 68 -0.16 10.75 -18.67
N LYS A 69 -0.74 11.20 -17.54
CA LYS A 69 -2.18 11.16 -17.30
C LYS A 69 -2.99 11.92 -18.36
N THR A 70 -2.45 13.01 -18.88
CA THR A 70 -3.08 13.75 -19.98
C THR A 70 -3.14 12.90 -21.25
N LEU A 71 -2.08 12.18 -21.58
CA LEU A 71 -2.03 11.27 -22.74
C LEU A 71 -3.03 10.12 -22.59
N VAL A 72 -3.05 9.45 -21.42
CA VAL A 72 -3.98 8.35 -21.14
C VAL A 72 -5.43 8.79 -21.28
N LYS A 73 -5.77 9.97 -20.75
CA LYS A 73 -7.13 10.54 -20.78
C LYS A 73 -7.55 11.11 -22.14
N THR A 74 -6.66 11.18 -23.12
CA THR A 74 -7.06 11.69 -24.44
C THR A 74 -8.08 10.73 -25.08
N LYS A 75 -9.30 11.23 -25.24
CA LYS A 75 -10.43 10.48 -25.79
C LYS A 75 -10.23 10.26 -27.29
N LYS A 76 -10.88 9.23 -27.83
CA LYS A 76 -10.98 9.02 -29.28
C LYS A 76 -11.45 10.33 -29.93
N PRO A 77 -10.78 10.83 -30.97
CA PRO A 77 -11.27 11.99 -31.71
C PRO A 77 -12.66 11.68 -32.27
N THR A 78 -13.58 12.65 -32.26
CA THR A 78 -14.95 12.47 -32.76
C THR A 78 -14.92 12.17 -34.27
N GLY A 79 -15.15 10.91 -34.66
CA GLY A 79 -15.15 10.42 -36.04
C GLY A 79 -14.13 9.28 -36.32
N ASP A 80 -13.92 8.92 -37.58
CA ASP A 80 -12.98 7.87 -38.07
C ASP A 80 -11.48 8.23 -37.96
N ALA A 81 -11.12 9.17 -37.10
CA ALA A 81 -9.73 9.60 -36.96
C ALA A 81 -8.94 8.59 -36.11
N LYS A 82 -7.87 8.04 -36.70
CA LYS A 82 -6.96 7.10 -36.03
C LYS A 82 -6.31 7.77 -34.80
N ARG A 83 -6.34 7.07 -33.66
CA ARG A 83 -5.71 7.49 -32.40
C ARG A 83 -4.19 7.69 -32.63
N PRO A 84 -3.58 8.80 -32.16
CA PRO A 84 -2.14 9.00 -32.27
C PRO A 84 -1.34 7.88 -31.60
N PRO A 85 -0.20 7.44 -32.16
CA PRO A 85 0.56 6.28 -31.67
C PRO A 85 1.03 6.45 -30.22
N ARG A 86 1.40 7.67 -29.82
CA ARG A 86 1.84 8.01 -28.45
C ARG A 86 0.73 7.85 -27.42
N VAL A 87 -0.51 8.16 -27.80
CA VAL A 87 -1.69 8.00 -26.93
C VAL A 87 -1.98 6.52 -26.73
N ARG A 88 -1.92 5.74 -27.83
CA ARG A 88 -2.09 4.29 -27.75
C ARG A 88 -1.05 3.65 -26.85
N ARG A 89 0.24 4.01 -27.02
CA ARG A 89 1.33 3.54 -26.17
C ARG A 89 1.14 3.91 -24.70
N ALA A 90 0.71 5.15 -24.42
CA ALA A 90 0.44 5.58 -23.05
C ALA A 90 -0.68 4.76 -22.37
N GLN A 91 -1.72 4.39 -23.12
CA GLN A 91 -2.80 3.54 -22.63
C GLN A 91 -2.34 2.10 -22.41
N GLU A 92 -1.56 1.54 -23.33
CA GLU A 92 -0.94 0.21 -23.16
C GLU A 92 -0.06 0.17 -21.89
N ILE A 93 0.70 1.24 -21.62
CA ILE A 93 1.50 1.35 -20.39
C ILE A 93 0.61 1.48 -19.14
N GLU A 94 -0.51 2.21 -19.20
CA GLU A 94 -1.48 2.27 -18.09
C GLU A 94 -2.05 0.89 -17.79
N ASP A 95 -2.36 0.09 -18.81
CA ASP A 95 -2.85 -1.28 -18.65
C ASP A 95 -1.78 -2.15 -17.95
N GLN A 96 -0.51 -2.01 -18.33
CA GLN A 96 0.62 -2.69 -17.66
C GLN A 96 0.80 -2.24 -16.21
N ILE A 97 0.63 -0.96 -15.90
CA ILE A 97 0.67 -0.43 -14.52
C ILE A 97 -0.48 -1.03 -13.70
N SER A 98 -1.68 -1.07 -14.26
CA SER A 98 -2.88 -1.65 -13.63
C SER A 98 -2.71 -3.15 -13.37
N GLU A 99 -2.17 -3.89 -14.34
CA GLU A 99 -1.83 -5.31 -14.18
C GLU A 99 -0.81 -5.53 -13.06
N LYS A 100 0.29 -4.76 -13.06
CA LYS A 100 1.31 -4.82 -11.99
C LYS A 100 0.75 -4.43 -10.62
N ALA A 101 -0.22 -3.52 -10.57
CA ALA A 101 -0.89 -3.11 -9.34
C ALA A 101 -1.92 -4.14 -8.85
N GLY A 102 -2.24 -5.18 -9.64
CA GLY A 102 -3.30 -6.15 -9.34
C GLY A 102 -4.71 -5.56 -9.49
N THR A 103 -4.84 -4.37 -10.08
CA THR A 103 -6.10 -3.66 -10.27
C THR A 103 -6.59 -3.93 -11.69
N ARG A 104 -7.27 -5.04 -11.92
CA ARG A 104 -7.94 -5.29 -13.19
C ARG A 104 -9.35 -4.68 -13.14
N GLU A 105 -9.52 -3.53 -13.79
CA GLU A 105 -10.85 -2.97 -14.02
C GLU A 105 -11.62 -3.94 -14.94
N LEU A 106 -12.73 -4.50 -14.45
CA LEU A 106 -13.68 -5.19 -15.31
C LEU A 106 -14.33 -4.11 -16.20
N CYS A 107 -13.91 -4.04 -17.46
CA CYS A 107 -14.51 -3.13 -18.43
C CYS A 107 -15.99 -3.52 -18.61
N ASP A 108 -16.90 -2.77 -17.99
CA ASP A 108 -18.31 -2.76 -18.37
C ASP A 108 -18.41 -2.02 -19.71
N GLU A 109 -18.22 -2.75 -20.82
CA GLU A 109 -18.56 -2.26 -22.15
C GLU A 109 -20.09 -2.24 -22.29
N GLY A 110 -20.72 -1.25 -21.67
CA GLY A 110 -22.11 -0.90 -21.87
C GLY A 110 -22.20 0.51 -22.44
N ASP A 111 -22.21 0.63 -23.77
CA ASP A 111 -22.93 1.67 -24.53
C ASP A 111 -22.73 1.41 -26.05
N THR A 112 -23.32 0.31 -26.52
CA THR A 112 -23.73 0.19 -27.93
C THR A 112 -25.12 0.79 -28.08
N ASP A 113 -25.20 2.00 -28.64
CA ASP A 113 -26.45 2.61 -29.08
C ASP A 113 -27.06 1.79 -30.23
N GLY A 114 -28.06 0.96 -29.91
CA GLY A 114 -28.86 0.20 -30.88
C GLY A 114 -30.34 0.50 -30.70
N HIS A 115 -30.92 1.22 -31.67
CA HIS A 115 -32.33 1.63 -31.68
C HIS A 115 -33.27 0.49 -32.13
N SER A 116 -34.39 0.34 -31.41
CA SER A 116 -35.73 -0.06 -31.87
C SER A 116 -36.28 -1.49 -31.63
N SER A 117 -37.51 -1.46 -31.10
CA SER A 117 -38.64 -2.43 -31.08
C SER A 117 -38.73 -3.53 -30.01
N ASP A 118 -39.56 -3.22 -29.00
CA ASP A 118 -40.70 -3.98 -28.47
C ASP A 118 -40.56 -5.48 -28.12
N ALA A 119 -40.55 -5.78 -26.82
CA ALA A 119 -41.41 -6.79 -26.19
C ALA A 119 -41.26 -6.74 -24.65
N SER A 120 -42.40 -6.64 -23.98
CA SER A 120 -42.61 -6.65 -22.52
C SER A 120 -42.20 -7.98 -21.85
N VAL A 121 -41.54 -7.93 -20.67
CA VAL A 121 -41.91 -8.70 -19.46
C VAL A 121 -41.35 -8.00 -18.20
N THR A 122 -42.25 -7.63 -17.30
CA THR A 122 -42.01 -7.16 -15.93
C THR A 122 -41.79 -8.37 -15.00
N ILE A 123 -40.87 -8.30 -14.01
CA ILE A 123 -41.09 -8.73 -12.61
C ILE A 123 -39.83 -8.42 -11.74
N VAL A 124 -40.02 -7.42 -10.87
CA VAL A 124 -39.65 -7.25 -9.46
C VAL A 124 -38.17 -7.18 -9.00
N ASN A 125 -37.84 -5.95 -8.57
CA ASN A 125 -36.75 -5.44 -7.73
C ASN A 125 -36.43 -6.23 -6.43
N PRO A 126 -35.18 -6.10 -5.95
CA PRO A 126 -34.90 -5.66 -4.59
C PRO A 126 -34.11 -4.32 -4.55
N PRO A 127 -34.18 -3.56 -3.44
CA PRO A 127 -34.03 -2.10 -3.45
C PRO A 127 -32.60 -1.59 -3.70
N ALA A 128 -32.56 -0.57 -4.57
CA ALA A 128 -31.42 0.20 -4.99
C ALA A 128 -30.65 0.85 -3.83
N GLN A 129 -29.34 0.57 -3.76
CA GLN A 129 -28.39 1.43 -3.05
C GLN A 129 -28.22 2.71 -3.86
N ALA A 130 -28.42 3.86 -3.20
CA ALA A 130 -28.37 5.16 -3.83
C ALA A 130 -27.01 5.40 -4.51
N PRO A 131 -26.98 5.97 -5.73
CA PRO A 131 -25.74 6.28 -6.42
C PRO A 131 -25.01 7.39 -5.67
N VAL A 132 -23.77 7.12 -5.27
CA VAL A 132 -22.85 8.12 -4.75
C VAL A 132 -22.53 9.08 -5.89
N LEU A 133 -23.24 10.20 -5.95
CA LEU A 133 -22.96 11.31 -6.87
C LEU A 133 -21.60 11.91 -6.48
N THR A 134 -20.53 11.39 -7.03
CA THR A 134 -19.22 12.03 -6.96
C THR A 134 -19.28 13.23 -7.91
N ALA A 135 -19.50 14.42 -7.34
CA ALA A 135 -19.52 15.67 -8.10
C ALA A 135 -18.12 15.96 -8.67
N VAL A 136 -17.84 15.41 -9.85
CA VAL A 136 -16.69 15.82 -10.65
C VAL A 136 -16.97 17.22 -11.17
N ALA A 137 -16.28 18.21 -10.62
CA ALA A 137 -16.24 19.56 -11.15
C ALA A 137 -15.60 19.52 -12.56
N ARG A 138 -16.43 19.33 -13.58
CA ARG A 138 -16.02 19.50 -14.97
C ARG A 138 -15.65 20.96 -15.15
N ARG A 139 -14.36 21.24 -15.33
CA ARG A 139 -13.91 22.54 -15.83
C ARG A 139 -14.45 22.67 -17.24
N ALA A 140 -15.58 23.36 -17.39
CA ALA A 140 -16.10 23.74 -18.68
C ALA A 140 -14.98 24.45 -19.44
N THR A 141 -14.56 23.89 -20.57
CA THR A 141 -13.88 24.65 -21.61
C THR A 141 -14.81 25.81 -21.93
N SER A 142 -14.39 27.01 -21.51
CA SER A 142 -15.07 28.25 -21.85
C SER A 142 -15.29 28.25 -23.37
N PRO A 143 -16.54 28.25 -23.86
CA PRO A 143 -16.76 28.47 -25.27
C PRO A 143 -16.15 29.83 -25.57
N ALA A 144 -15.32 29.90 -26.60
CA ALA A 144 -14.79 31.17 -27.10
C ALA A 144 -15.98 32.14 -27.19
N LEU A 145 -15.92 33.23 -26.42
CA LEU A 145 -16.96 34.24 -26.37
C LEU A 145 -17.03 34.88 -27.75
N ARG A 146 -17.85 34.30 -28.64
CA ARG A 146 -18.43 35.03 -29.75
C ARG A 146 -19.21 36.16 -29.09
N ALA A 147 -18.71 37.38 -29.26
CA ALA A 147 -19.32 38.59 -28.69
C ALA A 147 -20.79 38.64 -29.12
N LYS A 148 -21.68 38.25 -28.20
CA LYS A 148 -23.11 38.48 -28.36
C LYS A 148 -23.33 39.99 -28.26
N PRO A 149 -24.23 40.56 -29.08
CA PRO A 149 -24.58 41.97 -28.96
C PRO A 149 -25.06 42.22 -27.52
N ARG A 150 -24.61 43.32 -26.92
CA ARG A 150 -25.01 43.75 -25.57
C ARG A 150 -26.54 43.75 -25.49
N ALA A 151 -27.11 42.70 -24.90
CA ALA A 151 -28.49 42.71 -24.47
C ALA A 151 -28.59 43.82 -23.44
N ARG A 152 -29.40 44.84 -23.71
CA ARG A 152 -29.78 45.85 -22.72
C ARG A 152 -30.39 45.10 -21.55
N VAL A 153 -29.68 45.05 -20.43
CA VAL A 153 -30.21 44.44 -19.21
C VAL A 153 -31.31 45.37 -18.72
N ASN A 154 -32.53 44.84 -18.62
CA ASN A 154 -33.65 45.60 -18.09
C ASN A 154 -33.40 45.86 -16.60
N ALA A 155 -33.12 47.12 -16.26
CA ALA A 155 -32.92 47.59 -14.89
C ALA A 155 -33.96 47.06 -13.86
N PRO A 156 -35.28 46.95 -14.17
CA PRO A 156 -36.23 46.42 -13.18
C PRO A 156 -36.00 44.92 -12.85
N GLU A 157 -35.49 44.13 -13.79
CA GLU A 157 -35.23 42.70 -13.59
C GLU A 157 -34.02 42.48 -12.66
N LEU A 158 -33.00 43.34 -12.76
CA LEU A 158 -31.84 43.32 -11.86
C LEU A 158 -32.22 43.70 -10.43
N VAL A 159 -33.03 44.75 -10.26
CA VAL A 159 -33.50 45.19 -8.93
C VAL A 159 -34.36 44.10 -8.30
N SER A 160 -35.26 43.47 -9.07
CA SER A 160 -36.06 42.34 -8.59
C SER A 160 -35.21 41.16 -8.13
N LYS A 161 -34.18 40.76 -8.90
CA LYS A 161 -33.23 39.71 -8.53
C LYS A 161 -32.40 40.05 -7.29
N LEU A 162 -31.96 41.30 -7.17
CA LEU A 162 -31.26 41.80 -5.98
C LEU A 162 -32.15 41.72 -4.75
N THR A 163 -33.39 42.22 -4.81
CA THR A 163 -34.37 42.13 -3.72
C THR A 163 -34.68 40.68 -3.35
N GLN A 164 -34.77 39.78 -4.32
CA GLN A 164 -34.99 38.36 -4.05
C GLN A 164 -33.77 37.70 -3.38
N SER A 165 -32.55 38.12 -3.73
CA SER A 165 -31.32 37.61 -3.11
C SER A 165 -31.05 38.16 -1.70
N PHE A 166 -31.54 39.36 -1.40
CA PHE A 166 -31.42 40.00 -0.08
C PHE A 166 -32.72 39.94 0.73
N GLY A 167 -33.74 39.23 0.24
CA GLY A 167 -34.98 39.03 0.94
C GLY A 167 -34.76 38.28 2.26
N PRO A 168 -35.51 38.60 3.32
CA PRO A 168 -35.38 37.95 4.63
C PRO A 168 -35.60 36.42 4.55
N GLU A 169 -36.41 35.96 3.62
CA GLU A 169 -36.67 34.54 3.36
C GLU A 169 -35.46 33.83 2.72
N ALA A 170 -34.82 34.46 1.72
CA ALA A 170 -33.61 33.92 1.10
C ALA A 170 -32.43 33.86 2.09
N GLN A 171 -32.40 34.75 3.08
CA GLN A 171 -31.41 34.72 4.15
C GLN A 171 -31.67 33.54 5.10
N ARG A 172 -32.93 33.34 5.54
CA ARG A 172 -33.32 32.19 6.38
C ARG A 172 -33.01 30.86 5.71
N ALA A 173 -33.30 30.71 4.42
CA ALA A 173 -32.99 29.49 3.68
C ALA A 173 -31.47 29.17 3.69
N ARG A 174 -30.60 30.19 3.58
CA ARG A 174 -29.15 29.97 3.68
C ARG A 174 -28.70 29.60 5.09
N ASP A 175 -29.31 30.20 6.11
CA ASP A 175 -28.98 29.93 7.50
C ASP A 175 -29.46 28.53 7.92
N GLU A 176 -30.61 28.08 7.39
CA GLU A 176 -31.11 26.70 7.48
C GLU A 176 -30.15 25.72 6.78
N ASP A 177 -29.71 26.01 5.55
CA ASP A 177 -28.71 25.19 4.85
C ASP A 177 -27.40 25.09 5.63
N ARG A 178 -26.96 26.19 6.26
CA ARG A 178 -25.76 26.21 7.10
C ARG A 178 -25.95 25.39 8.36
N SER A 179 -27.11 25.50 9.02
CA SER A 179 -27.42 24.75 10.25
C SER A 179 -27.55 23.26 9.95
N GLN A 180 -28.15 22.88 8.83
CA GLN A 180 -28.24 21.49 8.39
C GLN A 180 -26.86 20.91 8.07
N ARG A 181 -26.00 21.65 7.35
CA ARG A 181 -24.63 21.21 7.05
C ARG A 181 -23.78 21.09 8.31
N SER A 182 -23.90 22.03 9.25
CA SER A 182 -23.16 21.97 10.51
C SER A 182 -23.63 20.80 11.36
N PHE A 183 -24.94 20.54 11.40
CA PHE A 183 -25.50 19.38 12.09
C PHE A 183 -25.04 18.05 11.48
N GLN A 184 -25.11 17.91 10.15
CA GLN A 184 -24.60 16.72 9.44
C GLN A 184 -23.11 16.50 9.70
N THR A 185 -22.33 17.58 9.72
CA THR A 185 -20.88 17.52 10.02
C THR A 185 -20.62 17.06 11.45
N ALA A 186 -21.40 17.55 12.42
CA ALA A 186 -21.29 17.14 13.82
C ALA A 186 -21.67 15.66 14.02
N GLN A 187 -22.73 15.19 13.35
CA GLN A 187 -23.10 13.78 13.37
C GLN A 187 -22.02 12.89 12.76
N PHE A 188 -21.47 13.27 11.61
CA PHE A 188 -20.37 12.56 10.98
C PHE A 188 -19.16 12.46 11.91
N PHE A 189 -18.82 13.55 12.60
CA PHE A 189 -17.72 13.55 13.57
C PHE A 189 -17.98 12.58 14.74
N ALA A 190 -19.20 12.57 15.29
CA ALA A 190 -19.57 11.67 16.39
C ALA A 190 -19.44 10.19 15.99
N ILE A 191 -19.92 9.82 14.79
CA ILE A 191 -19.81 8.45 14.29
C ILE A 191 -18.35 8.05 14.05
N ASN A 192 -17.54 8.93 13.48
CA ASN A 192 -16.11 8.64 13.29
C ASN A 192 -15.37 8.50 14.61
N GLN A 193 -15.72 9.28 15.63
CA GLN A 193 -15.16 9.13 16.98
C GLN A 193 -15.50 7.77 17.59
N GLN A 194 -16.75 7.31 17.43
CA GLN A 194 -17.17 5.97 17.86
C GLN A 194 -16.40 4.87 17.13
N LEU A 195 -16.21 5.02 15.81
CA LEU A 195 -15.46 4.05 15.01
C LEU A 195 -14.01 3.94 15.49
N GLN A 196 -13.36 5.08 15.72
CA GLN A 196 -11.98 5.10 16.24
C GLN A 196 -11.89 4.49 17.64
N HIS A 197 -12.84 4.78 18.52
CA HIS A 197 -12.89 4.15 19.84
C HIS A 197 -13.03 2.63 19.73
N ALA A 198 -13.95 2.15 18.90
CA ALA A 198 -14.14 0.72 18.65
C ALA A 198 -12.91 0.05 18.00
N GLN A 199 -12.17 0.76 17.16
CA GLN A 199 -10.90 0.26 16.61
C GLN A 199 -9.84 0.13 17.70
N SER A 200 -9.70 1.14 18.56
CA SER A 200 -8.74 1.11 19.69
C SER A 200 -9.05 -0.02 20.67
N THR A 201 -10.33 -0.29 20.98
CA THR A 201 -10.70 -1.41 21.86
C THR A 201 -10.38 -2.76 21.22
N ASN A 202 -10.61 -2.91 19.91
CA ASN A 202 -10.22 -4.12 19.18
C ASN A 202 -8.70 -4.35 19.18
N GLU A 203 -7.91 -3.30 18.98
CA GLU A 203 -6.45 -3.39 19.06
C GLU A 203 -5.98 -3.80 20.46
N ASN A 204 -6.58 -3.24 21.52
CA ASN A 204 -6.29 -3.62 22.89
C ASN A 204 -6.64 -5.10 23.15
N LEU A 205 -7.83 -5.55 22.74
CA LEU A 205 -8.24 -6.96 22.89
C LEU A 205 -7.32 -7.91 22.13
N ARG A 206 -6.91 -7.56 20.91
CA ARG A 206 -5.91 -8.32 20.15
C ARG A 206 -4.57 -8.39 20.90
N GLY A 207 -4.12 -7.29 21.47
CA GLY A 207 -2.91 -7.25 22.31
C GLY A 207 -3.03 -8.17 23.52
N GLN A 208 -4.18 -8.17 24.22
CA GLN A 208 -4.43 -9.07 25.34
C GLN A 208 -4.41 -10.54 24.92
N LEU A 209 -5.00 -10.88 23.77
CA LEU A 209 -4.94 -12.24 23.23
C LEU A 209 -3.51 -12.69 22.95
N MET A 210 -2.68 -11.83 22.33
CA MET A 210 -1.26 -12.14 22.07
C MET A 210 -0.50 -12.40 23.37
N THR A 211 -0.69 -11.56 24.39
CA THR A 211 -0.07 -11.76 25.71
C THR A 211 -0.52 -13.07 26.36
N MET A 212 -1.80 -13.43 26.26
CA MET A 212 -2.29 -14.69 26.82
C MET A 212 -1.76 -15.91 26.05
N GLN A 213 -1.62 -15.81 24.73
CA GLN A 213 -0.99 -16.85 23.91
C GLN A 213 0.49 -17.03 24.27
N GLU A 214 1.23 -15.95 24.47
CA GLU A 214 2.63 -16.03 24.91
C GLU A 214 2.75 -16.67 26.31
N ARG A 215 1.85 -16.32 27.23
CA ARG A 215 1.78 -16.94 28.56
C ARG A 215 1.44 -18.43 28.50
N LEU A 216 0.57 -18.85 27.59
CA LEU A 216 0.31 -20.27 27.36
C LEU A 216 1.53 -20.99 26.81
N HIS A 217 2.17 -20.48 25.76
CA HIS A 217 3.36 -21.12 25.20
C HIS A 217 4.54 -21.19 26.17
N THR A 218 4.73 -20.16 27.00
CA THR A 218 5.75 -20.19 28.06
C THR A 218 5.42 -21.24 29.13
N ALA A 219 4.15 -21.36 29.53
CA ALA A 219 3.70 -22.39 30.46
C ALA A 219 3.83 -23.81 29.87
N GLU A 220 3.47 -24.00 28.60
CA GLU A 220 3.63 -25.27 27.86
C GLU A 220 5.10 -25.69 27.84
N ARG A 221 6.00 -24.79 27.42
CA ARG A 221 7.45 -25.08 27.45
C ARG A 221 7.96 -25.41 28.85
N ALA A 222 7.48 -24.70 29.87
CA ALA A 222 7.86 -24.99 31.26
C ALA A 222 7.36 -26.37 31.72
N ARG A 223 6.15 -26.77 31.30
CA ARG A 223 5.60 -28.11 31.55
C ARG A 223 6.46 -29.18 30.87
N ASP A 224 6.78 -29.01 29.60
CA ASP A 224 7.55 -30.01 28.84
C ASP A 224 8.97 -30.18 29.43
N ILE A 225 9.60 -29.09 29.89
CA ILE A 225 10.88 -29.14 30.63
C ILE A 225 10.73 -29.90 31.95
N ALA A 226 9.64 -29.69 32.68
CA ALA A 226 9.38 -30.39 33.94
C ALA A 226 9.11 -31.89 33.72
N GLU A 227 8.39 -32.23 32.66
CA GLU A 227 8.12 -33.61 32.24
C GLU A 227 9.43 -34.34 31.89
N LEU A 228 10.28 -33.76 31.05
CA LEU A 228 11.61 -34.31 30.74
C LEU A 228 12.46 -34.52 32.00
N LYS A 229 12.44 -33.58 32.95
CA LYS A 229 13.17 -33.74 34.23
C LYS A 229 12.61 -34.90 35.06
N LEU A 230 11.29 -35.06 35.11
CA LEU A 230 10.65 -36.16 35.85
C LEU A 230 11.02 -37.52 35.25
N GLU A 231 11.00 -37.65 33.92
CA GLU A 231 11.43 -38.87 33.21
C GLU A 231 12.88 -39.24 33.55
N HIS A 232 13.79 -38.27 33.62
CA HIS A 232 15.18 -38.50 33.99
C HIS A 232 15.35 -38.93 35.46
N HIS A 233 14.48 -38.47 36.37
CA HIS A 233 14.49 -38.89 37.78
C HIS A 233 13.83 -40.25 38.03
N GLY A 234 13.00 -40.75 37.10
CA GLY A 234 12.41 -42.09 37.14
C GLY A 234 13.35 -43.22 36.68
N LEU A 235 14.47 -42.86 36.05
CA LEU A 235 15.54 -43.80 35.71
C LEU A 235 16.49 -43.95 36.92
N PRO A 236 16.85 -45.18 37.36
CA PRO A 236 17.79 -45.36 38.44
C PRO A 236 19.15 -44.84 37.99
N THR A 237 19.50 -43.63 38.41
CA THR A 237 20.86 -43.11 38.30
C THR A 237 21.71 -43.89 39.30
N LYS A 238 22.23 -45.05 38.86
CA LYS A 238 23.30 -45.75 39.56
C LYS A 238 24.55 -44.87 39.48
N SER A 239 24.60 -43.86 40.35
CA SER A 239 25.82 -43.16 40.68
C SER A 239 26.69 -44.11 41.49
N HIS A 240 27.32 -45.05 40.78
CA HIS A 240 28.50 -45.71 41.30
C HIS A 240 29.61 -44.67 41.31
N ARG A 241 29.70 -43.88 42.38
CA ARG A 241 31.00 -43.38 42.84
C ARG A 241 31.76 -44.60 43.35
N THR A 242 32.28 -45.41 42.42
CA THR A 242 33.39 -46.29 42.76
C THR A 242 34.57 -45.40 43.04
N HIS A 243 34.91 -45.28 44.31
CA HIS A 243 36.29 -44.99 44.70
C HIS A 243 37.13 -46.03 43.97
N PHE A 244 37.77 -45.66 42.86
CA PHE A 244 38.66 -46.54 42.11
C PHE A 244 39.87 -46.76 43.01
N GLN A 245 39.78 -47.77 43.87
CA GLN A 245 40.91 -48.32 44.58
C GLN A 245 41.79 -48.93 43.48
N GLY A 246 42.85 -48.23 43.12
CA GLY A 246 43.77 -48.66 42.08
C GLY A 246 44.18 -50.13 42.27
N TYR A 247 44.37 -50.80 41.14
CA TYR A 247 44.79 -52.19 41.03
C TYR A 247 46.20 -52.39 41.66
N ALA A 248 46.25 -52.50 42.99
CA ALA A 248 47.50 -52.60 43.76
C ALA A 248 48.26 -53.92 43.49
N ASP A 249 47.54 -54.97 43.09
CA ASP A 249 48.10 -56.33 42.98
C ASP A 249 48.46 -56.75 41.54
N PHE A 250 48.39 -55.84 40.57
CA PHE A 250 48.65 -56.16 39.16
C PHE A 250 50.11 -55.88 38.78
N PRO A 251 50.83 -56.83 38.17
CA PRO A 251 52.23 -56.66 37.80
C PRO A 251 52.37 -55.51 36.80
N ARG A 252 53.17 -54.51 37.19
CA ARG A 252 53.47 -53.33 36.37
C ARG A 252 54.58 -53.67 35.38
N VAL A 253 54.39 -53.30 34.12
CA VAL A 253 55.44 -53.35 33.10
C VAL A 253 55.52 -51.95 32.50
N ASP A 254 56.65 -51.28 32.69
CA ASP A 254 56.94 -49.95 32.11
C ASP A 254 55.90 -48.87 32.47
N GLY A 255 55.51 -48.79 33.74
CA GLY A 255 54.54 -47.80 34.25
C GLY A 255 53.08 -48.03 33.83
N LYS A 256 52.79 -49.10 33.08
CA LYS A 256 51.44 -49.43 32.62
C LYS A 256 50.89 -50.66 33.34
N VAL A 257 49.59 -50.65 33.60
CA VAL A 257 48.86 -51.79 34.18
C VAL A 257 48.11 -52.51 33.06
N ARG A 258 48.31 -53.83 32.97
CA ARG A 258 47.56 -54.69 32.05
C ARG A 258 46.20 -55.01 32.64
N CYS A 259 45.13 -54.58 31.97
CA CYS A 259 43.76 -54.97 32.31
C CYS A 259 43.21 -55.94 31.27
N GLU A 260 42.68 -57.07 31.71
CA GLU A 260 41.99 -58.03 30.86
C GLU A 260 40.53 -58.13 31.31
N THR A 261 39.62 -57.78 30.40
CA THR A 261 38.17 -57.90 30.62
C THR A 261 37.66 -59.06 29.80
N ARG A 262 37.12 -60.09 30.46
CA ARG A 262 36.36 -61.17 29.81
C ARG A 262 34.89 -60.82 29.75
N TYR A 263 34.33 -60.98 28.56
CA TYR A 263 32.92 -60.80 28.27
C TYR A 263 32.17 -62.13 28.42
N PRO A 264 30.88 -62.10 28.80
CA PRO A 264 30.08 -63.29 29.05
C PRO A 264 29.79 -64.13 27.79
N ASP A 265 30.03 -63.57 26.60
CA ASP A 265 29.98 -64.26 25.30
C ASP A 265 31.25 -65.08 24.99
N GLY A 266 32.23 -65.09 25.90
CA GLY A 266 33.49 -65.82 25.76
C GLY A 266 34.62 -65.00 25.13
N GLY A 267 34.38 -63.73 24.77
CA GLY A 267 35.43 -62.83 24.31
C GLY A 267 36.32 -62.33 25.45
N ALA A 268 37.60 -62.04 25.17
CA ALA A 268 38.47 -61.34 26.10
C ALA A 268 39.12 -60.15 25.39
N CYS A 269 39.11 -58.98 26.02
CA CYS A 269 39.83 -57.80 25.58
C CYS A 269 40.92 -57.47 26.59
N THR A 270 42.16 -57.32 26.13
CA THR A 270 43.28 -56.84 26.94
C THR A 270 43.64 -55.43 26.49
N TYR A 271 43.70 -54.49 27.43
CA TYR A 271 44.16 -53.13 27.19
C TYR A 271 45.10 -52.65 28.30
N TRP A 272 45.99 -51.73 27.95
CA TRP A 272 46.99 -51.17 28.86
C TRP A 272 46.55 -49.80 29.33
N ILE A 273 46.50 -49.59 30.64
CA ILE A 273 46.16 -48.30 31.25
C ILE A 273 47.45 -47.67 31.77
N SER A 274 47.74 -46.46 31.32
CA SER A 274 48.74 -45.59 31.94
C SER A 274 48.09 -44.88 33.13
N ASP A 275 48.62 -45.07 34.33
CA ASP A 275 48.14 -44.35 35.51
C ASP A 275 48.78 -42.95 35.54
N PRO A 276 48.01 -41.85 35.58
CA PRO A 276 48.56 -40.49 35.67
C PRO A 276 49.24 -40.20 37.02
N SER A 277 49.20 -41.11 38.00
CA SER A 277 49.75 -40.92 39.35
C SER A 277 51.27 -41.15 39.49
N GLY A 278 51.99 -41.28 38.36
CA GLY A 278 53.43 -41.58 38.33
C GLY A 278 54.37 -40.41 38.07
N ASP A 279 53.87 -39.23 37.69
CA ASP A 279 54.67 -38.04 37.37
C ASP A 279 54.49 -36.96 38.46
N GLU A 280 54.89 -37.27 39.69
CA GLU A 280 55.35 -36.25 40.65
C GLU A 280 56.65 -36.76 41.27
N SER A 281 57.77 -36.25 40.76
CA SER A 281 59.11 -36.31 41.37
C SER A 281 59.68 -34.90 41.41
#